data_AF-A0A920JIF1-F1
#
_entry.id   AF-A0A920JIF1-F1
#
_cell.length_a   1.000
_cell.length_b   1.000
_cell.length_c   1.000
_cell.angle_alpha   90.00
_cell.angle_beta   90.00
_cell.angle_gamma   90.00
#
_symmetry.space_group_name_H-M   'P 1'
#
loop_
_entity.id
_entity.type
_entity.pdbx_description
1 polymer ?
#
loop_
_entity_poly.entity_id
_entity_poly.type
_entity_poly.pdbx_seq_one_letter_code
_entity_poly.pdbx_strand_id
1 'polypeptide(L)'
;MRYLTTIILIYSTILSQEVVPGYWNSLSTHVTVGVPLLDDETLIGGRIQLKVSFNDGNSFDDLGEKAIIEKGDIDDLKQVSVPADVFENMAGFQEGVKAKFIAQVWDRAGNSVTGSVSDSVLTVDQILPELITLEITSSNEL
;
A
#
# COMPACT_ATOMS: atom_id res chain seq x y z
N MET A 1 -10.17 -0.72 -36.09
CA MET A 1 -10.65 -1.00 -34.72
C MET A 1 -9.94 -2.24 -34.22
N ARG A 2 -8.92 -2.06 -33.37
CA ARG A 2 -8.24 -3.17 -32.69
C ARG A 2 -8.59 -3.03 -31.22
N TYR A 3 -9.32 -4.01 -30.71
CA TYR A 3 -9.62 -4.11 -29.29
C TYR A 3 -8.33 -4.51 -28.58
N LEU A 4 -7.75 -3.63 -27.77
CA LEU A 4 -6.72 -4.02 -26.81
C LEU A 4 -7.42 -4.26 -25.47
N THR A 5 -7.56 -5.54 -25.14
CA THR A 5 -7.87 -6.00 -23.79
C THR A 5 -6.58 -5.89 -22.99
N THR A 6 -6.42 -4.86 -22.16
CA THR A 6 -5.20 -4.70 -21.35
C THR A 6 -5.53 -4.88 -19.87
N ILE A 7 -4.94 -5.91 -19.29
CA ILE A 7 -4.88 -6.18 -17.86
C ILE A 7 -3.84 -5.25 -17.24
N ILE A 8 -4.22 -4.52 -16.19
CA ILE A 8 -3.31 -3.66 -15.40
C ILE A 8 -2.77 -4.52 -14.24
N LEU A 9 -1.45 -4.69 -14.17
CA LEU A 9 -0.75 -5.40 -13.09
C LEU A 9 0.00 -4.40 -12.22
N ILE A 10 -0.31 -4.39 -10.93
CA ILE A 10 0.29 -3.49 -9.93
C ILE A 10 1.48 -4.21 -9.30
N TYR A 11 2.71 -3.68 -9.49
CA TYR A 11 3.90 -4.17 -8.81
C TYR A 11 4.39 -3.13 -7.79
N SER A 12 4.62 -3.56 -6.55
CA SER A 12 5.25 -2.73 -5.51
C SER A 12 6.68 -3.22 -5.29
N THR A 13 7.68 -2.33 -5.35
CA THR A 13 9.05 -2.62 -4.93
C THR A 13 9.44 -1.68 -3.80
N ILE A 14 10.09 -2.18 -2.74
CA ILE A 14 10.54 -1.40 -1.59
C ILE A 14 12.03 -1.68 -1.38
N LEU A 15 12.83 -0.62 -1.23
CA LEU A 15 14.26 -0.68 -0.85
C LEU A 15 14.46 -0.24 0.61
N SER A 16 15.10 -1.12 1.38
CA SER A 16 16.01 -0.90 2.50
C SER A 16 15.54 -0.13 3.76
N GLN A 17 14.76 -0.82 4.59
CA GLN A 17 15.00 -0.96 6.04
C GLN A 17 14.42 -2.34 6.41
N GLU A 18 14.64 -2.91 7.60
CA GLU A 18 14.16 -4.27 7.95
C GLU A 18 12.62 -4.33 8.12
N VAL A 19 11.90 -3.98 7.06
CA VAL A 19 10.47 -4.16 6.85
C VAL A 19 10.38 -5.45 6.05
N VAL A 20 9.87 -6.52 6.66
CA VAL A 20 9.50 -7.70 5.89
C VAL A 20 8.43 -7.26 4.90
N PRO A 21 8.66 -7.37 3.57
CA PRO A 21 7.69 -6.95 2.58
C PRO A 21 6.35 -7.62 2.86
N GLY A 22 5.27 -6.82 2.94
CA GLY A 22 3.94 -7.33 3.28
C GLY A 22 3.59 -7.29 4.77
N TYR A 23 4.39 -6.67 5.64
CA TYR A 23 4.03 -6.39 7.03
C TYR A 23 4.10 -4.89 7.38
N TRP A 24 3.14 -4.41 8.17
CA TRP A 24 3.11 -3.09 8.80
C TRP A 24 3.40 -3.22 10.29
N ASN A 25 4.43 -2.54 10.79
CA ASN A 25 4.82 -2.59 12.21
C ASN A 25 4.90 -1.20 12.84
N SER A 26 5.15 -1.15 14.15
CA SER A 26 5.21 0.11 14.93
C SER A 26 6.33 1.08 14.52
N LEU A 27 7.27 0.65 13.68
CA LEU A 27 8.33 1.49 13.12
C LEU A 27 8.00 2.01 11.71
N SER A 28 6.86 1.58 11.14
CA SER A 28 6.43 1.99 9.81
C SER A 28 5.97 3.45 9.83
N THR A 29 6.46 4.25 8.88
CA THR A 29 6.19 5.71 8.84
C THR A 29 5.23 6.11 7.73
N HIS A 30 5.11 5.29 6.69
CA HIS A 30 4.25 5.54 5.54
C HIS A 30 3.98 4.24 4.79
N VAL A 31 2.84 4.17 4.10
CA VAL A 31 2.54 3.14 3.11
C VAL A 31 2.71 3.74 1.72
N THR A 32 3.47 3.08 0.86
CA THR A 32 3.66 3.49 -0.54
C THR A 32 3.04 2.45 -1.47
N VAL A 33 2.17 2.92 -2.36
CA VAL A 33 1.55 2.10 -3.40
C VAL A 33 2.01 2.61 -4.77
N GLY A 34 2.58 1.72 -5.58
CA GLY A 34 2.90 2.01 -6.96
C GLY A 34 1.65 1.88 -7.84
N VAL A 35 1.36 2.89 -8.65
CA VAL A 35 0.23 2.89 -9.59
C VAL A 35 0.80 2.99 -11.01
N PRO A 36 0.77 1.91 -11.81
CA PRO A 36 1.29 1.94 -13.17
C PRO A 36 0.39 2.80 -14.05
N LEU A 37 0.99 3.76 -14.74
CA LEU A 37 0.29 4.66 -15.65
C LEU A 37 0.72 4.37 -17.09
N LEU A 38 -0.23 4.49 -18.02
CA LEU A 38 0.03 4.32 -19.45
C LEU A 38 0.66 5.60 -20.04
N ASP A 39 1.29 5.47 -21.20
CA ASP A 39 1.68 6.61 -22.04
C ASP A 39 0.44 7.27 -22.66
N ASP A 40 -0.28 8.02 -21.82
CA ASP A 40 -1.50 8.74 -22.19
C ASP A 40 -1.42 10.18 -21.68
N GLU A 41 -1.22 11.13 -22.60
CA GLU A 41 -1.12 12.56 -22.28
C GLU A 41 -2.38 13.13 -21.62
N THR A 42 -3.54 12.48 -21.77
CA THR A 42 -4.79 12.94 -21.13
C THR A 42 -4.75 12.77 -19.61
N LEU A 43 -3.89 11.88 -19.10
CA LEU A 43 -3.68 11.67 -17.67
C LEU A 43 -2.91 12.83 -17.02
N ILE A 44 -2.15 13.62 -17.78
CA ILE A 44 -1.36 14.73 -17.24
C ILE A 44 -2.30 15.83 -16.70
N GLY A 45 -2.17 16.15 -15.41
CA GLY A 45 -3.09 17.02 -14.68
C GLY A 45 -4.35 16.29 -14.16
N GLY A 46 -4.42 14.98 -14.37
CA GLY A 46 -5.34 14.08 -13.71
C GLY A 46 -4.96 13.81 -12.25
N ARG A 47 -5.62 12.84 -11.63
CA ARG A 47 -5.48 12.55 -10.20
C ARG A 47 -5.63 11.07 -9.88
N ILE A 48 -5.02 10.63 -8.79
CA ILE A 48 -5.09 9.27 -8.25
C ILE A 48 -5.62 9.32 -6.82
N GLN A 49 -6.61 8.50 -6.50
CA GLN A 49 -7.07 8.23 -5.13
C GLN A 49 -6.70 6.79 -4.78
N LEU A 50 -5.86 6.61 -3.76
CA LEU A 50 -5.69 5.28 -3.17
C LEU A 50 -6.91 4.94 -2.35
N LYS A 51 -7.25 3.66 -2.31
CA LYS A 51 -8.30 3.12 -1.45
C LYS A 51 -7.82 1.83 -0.81
N VAL A 52 -8.29 1.56 0.40
CA VAL A 52 -7.91 0.37 1.17
C VAL A 52 -9.13 -0.40 1.63
N SER A 53 -8.98 -1.72 1.70
CA SER A 53 -9.90 -2.62 2.36
C SER A 53 -9.15 -3.50 3.36
N PHE A 54 -9.77 -3.80 4.50
CA PHE A 54 -9.23 -4.67 5.53
C PHE A 54 -10.00 -5.99 5.59
N ASN A 55 -9.33 -7.07 6.02
CA ASN A 55 -9.91 -8.40 6.26
C ASN A 55 -10.71 -8.98 5.09
N ASP A 56 -10.15 -8.90 3.88
CA ASP A 56 -10.78 -9.41 2.66
C ASP A 56 -12.17 -8.81 2.37
N GLY A 57 -12.41 -7.59 2.86
CA GLY A 57 -13.63 -6.84 2.57
C GLY A 57 -13.83 -6.60 1.07
N ASN A 58 -15.09 -6.47 0.67
CA ASN A 58 -15.48 -6.15 -0.71
C ASN A 58 -15.67 -4.64 -0.95
N SER A 59 -15.55 -3.82 0.10
CA SER A 59 -15.62 -2.36 0.05
C SER A 59 -14.24 -1.76 0.27
N PHE A 60 -13.94 -0.69 -0.46
CA PHE A 60 -12.67 0.04 -0.37
C PHE A 60 -12.94 1.51 -0.04
N ASP A 61 -12.35 1.96 1.05
CA ASP A 61 -12.48 3.33 1.54
C ASP A 61 -11.31 4.19 1.07
N ASP A 62 -11.56 5.47 0.80
CA ASP A 62 -10.55 6.43 0.37
C ASP A 62 -9.43 6.50 1.42
N LEU A 63 -8.19 6.28 0.98
CA LEU A 63 -6.99 6.33 1.80
C LEU A 63 -6.18 7.58 1.43
N GLY A 64 -6.11 8.53 2.36
CA GLY A 64 -5.36 9.77 2.20
C GLY A 64 -5.86 10.68 1.08
N GLU A 65 -5.03 11.65 0.73
CA GLU A 65 -5.35 12.68 -0.26
C GLU A 65 -5.11 12.20 -1.70
N LYS A 66 -5.73 12.91 -2.65
CA LYS A 66 -5.55 12.62 -4.08
C LYS A 66 -4.18 13.10 -4.56
N ALA A 67 -3.42 12.22 -5.18
CA ALA A 67 -2.15 12.56 -5.82
C ALA A 67 -2.39 13.12 -7.23
N ILE A 68 -1.63 14.13 -7.63
CA ILE A 68 -1.66 14.68 -8.99
C ILE A 68 -0.74 13.86 -9.90
N ILE A 69 -1.19 13.67 -11.15
CA ILE A 69 -0.40 13.03 -12.21
C ILE A 69 0.33 14.11 -13.00
N GLU A 70 1.65 14.04 -12.99
CA GLU A 70 2.54 14.93 -13.72
C GLU A 70 3.07 14.27 -14.99
N LYS A 71 3.69 15.06 -15.86
CA LYS A 71 4.24 14.57 -17.14
C LYS A 71 5.30 13.48 -16.96
N GLY A 72 6.04 13.48 -15.86
CA GLY A 72 7.06 12.47 -15.58
C GLY A 72 6.50 11.15 -15.06
N ASP A 73 5.21 11.10 -14.74
CA ASP A 73 4.59 9.91 -14.13
C ASP A 73 3.95 8.96 -15.15
N ILE A 74 3.69 9.45 -16.38
CA ILE A 74 3.10 8.63 -17.45
C ILE A 74 4.15 7.72 -18.07
N ASP A 75 3.71 6.59 -18.62
CA ASP A 75 4.59 5.49 -19.08
C ASP A 75 5.54 4.97 -17.98
N ASP A 76 5.17 5.16 -16.71
CA ASP A 76 5.96 4.79 -15.55
C ASP A 76 5.05 4.41 -14.35
N LEU A 77 5.68 4.05 -13.23
CA LEU A 77 5.06 3.71 -11.97
C LEU A 77 4.97 4.93 -11.05
N LYS A 78 3.79 5.53 -10.94
CA LYS A 78 3.55 6.62 -9.97
C LYS A 78 3.49 6.06 -8.55
N GLN A 79 4.45 6.43 -7.71
CA GLN A 79 4.39 6.13 -6.28
C GLN A 79 3.51 7.13 -5.55
N VAL A 80 2.47 6.62 -4.86
CA VAL A 80 1.63 7.41 -3.97
C VAL A 80 1.87 6.95 -2.55
N SER A 81 2.30 7.87 -1.69
CA SER A 81 2.64 7.58 -0.28
C SER A 81 1.64 8.22 0.67
N VAL A 82 1.22 7.48 1.67
CA VAL A 82 0.29 7.90 2.72
C VAL A 82 0.97 7.76 4.07
N PRO A 83 0.98 8.79 4.91
CA PRO A 83 1.67 8.75 6.20
C PRO A 83 0.98 7.80 7.18
N ALA A 84 1.76 7.30 8.15
CA ALA A 84 1.31 6.32 9.13
C ALA A 84 0.07 6.77 9.91
N ASP A 85 0.02 8.02 10.36
CA ASP A 85 -1.10 8.56 11.11
C ASP A 85 -2.42 8.49 10.33
N VAL A 86 -2.40 8.72 9.01
CA VAL A 86 -3.59 8.59 8.17
C VAL A 86 -3.98 7.13 7.99
N PHE A 87 -3.01 6.25 7.75
CA PHE A 87 -3.27 4.82 7.52
C PHE A 87 -3.78 4.11 8.78
N GLU A 88 -3.17 4.37 9.94
CA GLU A 88 -3.51 3.77 11.22
C GLU A 88 -4.86 4.28 11.78
N ASN A 89 -5.30 5.46 11.35
CA ASN A 89 -6.62 5.99 11.70
C ASN A 89 -7.76 5.45 10.82
N MET A 90 -7.48 4.60 9.83
CA MET A 90 -8.51 4.02 8.98
C MET A 90 -9.43 3.07 9.76
N ALA A 91 -10.73 3.11 9.42
CA ALA A 91 -11.69 2.16 9.97
C ALA A 91 -11.30 0.73 9.57
N GLY A 92 -11.18 -0.16 10.56
CA GLY A 92 -10.77 -1.55 10.36
C GLY A 92 -9.27 -1.80 10.45
N PHE A 93 -8.44 -0.77 10.65
CA PHE A 93 -7.03 -0.95 11.01
C PHE A 93 -6.93 -1.55 12.42
N GLN A 94 -6.42 -2.78 12.52
CA GLN A 94 -6.23 -3.50 13.78
C GLN A 94 -5.08 -4.50 13.65
N GLU A 95 -4.56 -4.98 14.76
CA GLU A 95 -3.54 -6.02 14.80
C GLU A 95 -3.97 -7.31 14.08
N GLY A 96 -3.06 -7.91 13.30
CA GLY A 96 -3.27 -9.16 12.57
C GLY A 96 -4.13 -9.07 11.30
N VAL A 97 -4.66 -7.89 10.94
CA VAL A 97 -5.52 -7.74 9.76
C VAL A 97 -4.72 -7.65 8.47
N LYS A 98 -5.36 -8.04 7.36
CA LYS A 98 -4.80 -7.91 6.01
C LYS A 98 -5.40 -6.69 5.30
N ALA A 99 -4.55 -5.75 4.91
CA ALA A 99 -4.88 -4.61 4.08
C ALA A 99 -4.61 -4.91 2.60
N LYS A 100 -5.58 -4.58 1.76
CA LYS A 100 -5.51 -4.63 0.29
C LYS A 100 -5.76 -3.25 -0.28
N PHE A 101 -5.05 -2.91 -1.35
CA PHE A 101 -5.10 -1.59 -1.95
C PHE A 101 -5.64 -1.64 -3.37
N ILE A 102 -6.37 -0.60 -3.74
CA ILE A 102 -6.71 -0.26 -5.13
C ILE A 102 -6.39 1.21 -5.37
N ALA A 103 -6.31 1.59 -6.63
CA ALA A 103 -6.20 2.97 -7.05
C ALA A 103 -7.34 3.32 -8.01
N GLN A 104 -7.98 4.47 -7.80
CA GLN A 104 -8.86 5.07 -8.79
C GLN A 104 -8.12 6.23 -9.45
N VAL A 105 -8.08 6.23 -10.77
CA VAL A 105 -7.35 7.18 -11.59
C VAL A 105 -8.35 7.98 -12.41
N TRP A 106 -8.19 9.29 -12.43
CA TRP A 106 -8.94 10.19 -13.32
C TRP A 106 -7.99 10.88 -14.29
N ASP A 107 -8.40 10.98 -15.54
CA ASP A 107 -7.77 11.87 -16.52
C ASP A 107 -8.10 13.35 -16.21
N ARG A 108 -7.46 14.27 -16.95
CA ARG A 108 -7.71 15.71 -16.80
C ARG A 108 -9.15 16.11 -17.15
N ALA A 109 -9.81 15.37 -18.02
CA ALA A 109 -11.20 15.64 -18.44
C ALA A 109 -12.24 15.11 -17.42
N GLY A 110 -11.80 14.32 -16.43
CA GLY A 110 -12.63 13.75 -15.38
C GLY A 110 -13.13 12.33 -15.66
N ASN A 111 -12.71 11.68 -16.75
CA ASN A 111 -13.00 10.26 -16.95
C ASN A 111 -12.18 9.43 -15.96
N SER A 112 -12.76 8.37 -15.41
CA SER A 112 -12.12 7.60 -14.35
C SER A 112 -12.08 6.11 -14.61
N VAL A 113 -10.99 5.47 -14.21
CA VAL A 113 -10.83 4.02 -14.17
C VAL A 113 -10.40 3.61 -12.77
N THR A 114 -11.01 2.54 -12.24
CA THR A 114 -10.56 1.91 -11.00
C THR A 114 -9.70 0.71 -11.36
N GLY A 115 -8.49 0.68 -10.82
CA GLY A 115 -7.57 -0.44 -10.98
C GLY A 115 -8.05 -1.70 -10.27
N SER A 116 -7.47 -2.83 -10.64
CA SER A 116 -7.67 -4.09 -9.93
C SER A 116 -7.05 -4.04 -8.53
N VAL A 117 -7.50 -4.95 -7.66
CA VAL A 117 -6.89 -5.17 -6.34
C VAL A 117 -5.41 -5.50 -6.53
N SER A 118 -4.55 -4.84 -5.78
CA SER A 118 -3.12 -5.13 -5.76
C SER A 118 -2.87 -6.60 -5.38
N ASP A 119 -1.92 -7.24 -6.07
CA ASP A 119 -1.46 -8.58 -5.72
C ASP A 119 -0.67 -8.59 -4.39
N SER A 120 -0.21 -7.42 -3.94
CA SER A 120 0.49 -7.25 -2.67
C SER A 120 -0.51 -7.07 -1.53
N VAL A 121 -0.43 -7.93 -0.52
CA VAL A 121 -1.20 -7.85 0.72
C VAL A 121 -0.29 -7.40 1.85
N LEU A 122 -0.73 -6.40 2.62
CA LEU A 122 -0.02 -5.90 3.80
C LEU A 122 -0.71 -6.43 5.06
N THR A 123 0.03 -7.06 5.96
CA THR A 123 -0.49 -7.58 7.23
C THR A 123 -0.05 -6.66 8.36
N VAL A 124 -0.99 -6.21 9.20
CA VAL A 124 -0.65 -5.39 10.36
C VAL A 124 -0.10 -6.29 11.47
N ASP A 125 1.10 -5.97 11.93
CA ASP A 125 1.81 -6.62 13.03
C ASP A 125 2.66 -5.60 13.80
N GLN A 126 2.07 -5.01 14.83
CA GLN A 126 2.70 -4.00 15.69
C GLN A 126 3.17 -4.56 17.04
N ILE A 127 2.88 -5.82 17.34
CA ILE A 127 3.23 -6.43 18.64
C ILE A 127 4.74 -6.65 18.70
N LEU A 128 5.37 -6.02 19.69
CA LEU A 128 6.79 -6.26 19.97
C LEU A 128 6.97 -7.68 20.56
N PRO A 129 8.05 -8.40 20.19
CA PRO A 129 8.33 -9.70 20.77
C PRO A 129 8.58 -9.60 22.27
N GLU A 130 8.12 -10.59 23.04
CA GLU A 130 8.41 -10.70 24.47
C GLU A 130 9.85 -11.17 24.70
N LEU A 131 10.59 -10.46 25.55
CA LEU A 131 11.92 -10.87 25.99
C LEU A 131 11.79 -11.89 27.12
N ILE A 132 12.13 -13.16 26.85
CA ILE A 132 12.22 -14.19 27.88
C ILE A 132 13.64 -14.19 28.44
N THR A 133 13.79 -13.79 29.70
CA THR A 133 15.03 -13.97 30.45
C THR A 133 15.07 -15.36 31.07
N LEU A 134 16.06 -16.17 30.68
CA LEU A 134 16.33 -17.48 31.29
C LEU A 134 17.39 -17.31 32.38
N GLU A 135 17.04 -17.56 33.64
CA GLU A 135 18.02 -17.68 34.71
C GLU A 135 18.62 -19.09 34.71
N ILE A 136 19.94 -19.19 34.54
CA ILE A 136 20.68 -20.43 34.74
C ILE A 136 21.21 -20.41 36.18
N THR A 137 20.66 -21.25 37.04
CA THR A 137 21.24 -21.54 38.35
C THR A 137 22.06 -22.83 38.26
N SER A 138 23.35 -22.75 38.65
CA SER A 138 24.22 -23.92 38.78
C SER A 138 24.17 -24.41 40.22
N SER A 139 23.89 -25.71 40.41
CA SER A 139 23.89 -26.37 41.72
C SER A 139 25.18 -27.19 41.95
N ASN A 140 26.29 -26.85 41.29
CA ASN A 140 27.54 -27.55 41.55
C ASN A 140 28.06 -27.15 42.92
N GLU A 141 27.86 -28.03 43.89
CA GLU A 141 28.63 -28.05 45.14
C GLU A 141 30.03 -28.59 44.83
N LEU A 142 31.04 -28.01 45.50
CA LEU A 142 32.49 -28.19 45.28
C LEU A 142 32.99 -29.64 45.30
#